data_AF-A0AAE3VVM3-F1
#
_entry.id   AF-A0AAE3VVM3-F1
#
_cell.length_a   1.000
_cell.length_b   1.000
_cell.length_c   1.000
_cell.angle_alpha   90.00
_cell.angle_beta   90.00
_cell.angle_gamma   90.00
#
_symmetry.space_group_name_H-M   'P 1'
#
loop_
_entity.id
_entity.type
_entity.pdbx_description
1 polymer ?
#
loop_
_entity_poly.entity_id
_entity_poly.type
_entity_poly.pdbx_seq_one_letter_code
_entity_poly.pdbx_strand_id
1 'polypeptide(L)'
;MYDVPEFLTRDHYEALVIGSGFGGAVAVCRLAQAGVDVAIVERGRRWPAGSFPRDLTRLDDGWLWACNHGLYDAMPLNDILAVRAAGYGGGSLVYANVAVRSPQAVFDGWPAPYSRAHLEEHYDLAAHMLDVAPVPQDRELPPKSRLMAEAADRLGHRDGFFHPNLAVTFADRGPGQTNRFGVPQRGCTYCGQCDIGCNVGAKNSARCIYRPMCPVR
;
A
#
# COMPACT_ATOMS: atom_id res chain seq x y z
N MET A 1 -32.71 -3.03 -2.84
CA MET A 1 -32.73 -2.30 -1.55
C MET A 1 -31.43 -1.54 -1.51
N TYR A 2 -31.47 -0.22 -1.70
CA TYR A 2 -30.27 0.61 -1.56
C TYR A 2 -29.96 0.68 -0.06
N ASP A 3 -28.77 0.22 0.34
CA ASP A 3 -28.25 0.44 1.69
C ASP A 3 -28.32 1.94 1.97
N VAL A 4 -29.06 2.31 3.01
CA VAL A 4 -29.06 3.67 3.53
C VAL A 4 -27.63 3.96 3.97
N PRO A 5 -27.03 5.11 3.62
CA PRO A 5 -25.71 5.45 4.11
C PRO A 5 -25.76 5.42 5.64
N GLU A 6 -24.98 4.54 6.25
CA GLU A 6 -24.80 4.53 7.69
C GLU A 6 -24.00 5.80 8.04
N PHE A 7 -24.72 6.87 8.38
CA PHE A 7 -24.10 8.10 8.82
C PHE A 7 -23.55 7.86 10.23
N LEU A 8 -22.25 8.12 10.41
CA LEU A 8 -21.63 8.08 11.73
C LEU A 8 -22.33 9.10 12.63
N THR A 9 -23.05 8.62 13.63
CA THR A 9 -23.63 9.45 14.67
C THR A 9 -22.52 9.89 15.62
N ARG A 10 -22.49 11.20 15.93
CA ARG A 10 -21.40 11.86 16.66
C ARG A 10 -21.07 11.24 18.02
N ASP A 11 -22.04 10.55 18.62
CA ASP A 11 -21.96 10.03 19.99
C ASP A 11 -21.54 8.55 20.07
N HIS A 12 -21.23 7.91 18.94
CA HIS A 12 -20.92 6.48 18.90
C HIS A 12 -19.43 6.14 18.91
N TYR A 13 -18.55 7.09 18.59
CA TYR A 13 -17.12 6.83 18.45
C TYR A 13 -16.31 7.91 19.17
N GLU A 14 -15.25 7.50 19.85
CA GLU A 14 -14.33 8.40 20.56
C GLU A 14 -13.34 9.07 19.60
N ALA A 15 -13.02 8.41 18.49
CA ALA A 15 -12.10 8.92 17.48
C ALA A 15 -12.61 8.71 16.05
N LEU A 16 -12.26 9.64 15.16
CA LEU A 16 -12.56 9.57 13.73
C LEU A 16 -11.27 9.69 12.92
N VAL A 17 -11.00 8.72 12.05
CA VAL A 17 -9.86 8.73 11.13
C VAL A 17 -10.36 8.92 9.70
N ILE A 18 -9.95 10.01 9.06
CA ILE A 18 -10.32 10.33 7.69
C ILE A 18 -9.24 9.80 6.74
N GLY A 19 -9.62 8.82 5.92
CA GLY A 19 -8.76 8.15 4.96
C GLY A 19 -8.13 6.86 5.50
N SER A 20 -8.10 5.83 4.65
CA SER A 20 -7.66 4.48 5.02
C SER A 20 -6.31 4.08 4.42
N GLY A 21 -5.49 5.07 4.03
CA GLY A 21 -4.12 4.86 3.54
C GLY A 21 -3.15 4.41 4.65
N PHE A 22 -1.83 4.47 4.39
CA PHE A 22 -0.82 4.03 5.37
C PHE A 22 -0.94 4.74 6.73
N GLY A 23 -0.99 6.08 6.74
CA GLY A 23 -1.09 6.85 7.98
C GLY A 23 -2.38 6.56 8.74
N GLY A 24 -3.53 6.56 8.05
CA GLY A 24 -4.82 6.24 8.66
C GLY A 24 -4.88 4.82 9.22
N ALA A 25 -4.36 3.84 8.48
CA ALA A 25 -4.37 2.46 8.93
C ALA A 25 -3.47 2.23 10.17
N VAL A 26 -2.31 2.92 10.24
CA VAL A 26 -1.46 2.94 11.45
C VAL A 26 -2.22 3.58 12.61
N ALA A 27 -2.82 4.76 12.40
CA ALA A 27 -3.53 5.49 13.44
C ALA A 27 -4.67 4.65 14.04
N VAL A 28 -5.53 4.07 13.20
CA VAL A 28 -6.64 3.19 13.63
C VAL A 28 -6.10 2.00 14.41
N CYS A 29 -5.05 1.34 13.92
CA CYS A 29 -4.45 0.20 14.60
C CYS A 29 -3.98 0.56 16.02
N ARG A 30 -3.30 1.70 16.18
CA ARG A 30 -2.78 2.14 17.49
C ARG A 30 -3.90 2.60 18.42
N LEU A 31 -4.88 3.35 17.91
CA LEU A 31 -6.06 3.76 18.69
C LEU A 31 -6.85 2.54 19.18
N ALA A 32 -7.13 1.59 18.30
CA ALA A 32 -7.83 0.37 18.66
C ALA A 32 -7.06 -0.50 19.65
N GLN A 33 -5.73 -0.61 19.50
CA GLN A 33 -4.87 -1.30 20.49
C GLN A 33 -4.90 -0.61 21.86
N ALA A 34 -5.11 0.70 21.90
CA ALA A 34 -5.30 1.47 23.13
C ALA A 34 -6.73 1.37 23.70
N GLY A 35 -7.62 0.61 23.04
CA GLY A 35 -9.02 0.44 23.47
C GLY A 35 -9.95 1.58 23.08
N VAL A 36 -9.51 2.50 22.20
CA VAL A 36 -10.32 3.64 21.74
C VAL A 36 -11.30 3.17 20.67
N ASP A 37 -12.58 3.50 20.82
CA ASP A 37 -13.58 3.25 19.78
C ASP A 37 -13.38 4.22 18.61
N VAL A 38 -13.03 3.68 17.44
CA VAL A 38 -12.54 4.46 16.31
C VAL A 38 -13.30 4.12 15.04
N ALA A 39 -13.80 5.15 14.35
CA ALA A 39 -14.41 5.02 13.03
C ALA A 39 -13.42 5.44 11.92
N ILE A 40 -13.54 4.80 10.76
CA ILE A 40 -12.80 5.18 9.54
C ILE A 40 -13.78 5.72 8.51
N VAL A 41 -13.49 6.88 7.95
CA VAL A 41 -14.21 7.41 6.78
C VAL A 41 -13.29 7.34 5.58
N GLU A 42 -13.67 6.56 4.57
CA GLU A 42 -12.97 6.44 3.30
C GLU A 42 -13.91 6.83 2.18
N ARG A 43 -13.45 7.73 1.28
CA ARG A 43 -14.27 8.18 0.16
C ARG A 43 -14.48 7.08 -0.88
N GLY A 44 -13.47 6.24 -1.11
CA GLY A 44 -13.52 5.21 -2.14
C GLY A 44 -14.05 3.85 -1.66
N ARG A 45 -14.37 2.98 -2.61
CA ARG A 45 -14.91 1.65 -2.31
C ARG A 45 -13.84 0.67 -1.82
N ARG A 46 -14.30 -0.49 -1.32
CA ARG A 46 -13.44 -1.65 -1.09
C ARG A 46 -13.12 -2.33 -2.43
N TRP A 47 -11.84 -2.66 -2.64
CA TRP A 47 -11.36 -3.36 -3.82
C TRP A 47 -10.85 -4.76 -3.46
N PRO A 48 -11.68 -5.81 -3.54
CA PRO A 48 -11.25 -7.20 -3.43
C PRO A 48 -10.21 -7.57 -4.48
N ALA A 49 -9.34 -8.53 -4.17
CA ALA A 49 -8.50 -9.16 -5.19
C ALA A 49 -9.38 -9.76 -6.30
N GLY A 50 -9.08 -9.47 -7.56
CA GLY A 50 -9.86 -9.85 -8.72
C GLY A 50 -10.81 -8.76 -9.23
N SER A 51 -11.07 -7.71 -8.45
CA SER A 51 -12.01 -6.64 -8.81
C SER A 51 -11.36 -5.38 -9.38
N PHE A 52 -10.03 -5.28 -9.38
CA PHE A 52 -9.34 -4.11 -9.93
C PHE A 52 -9.55 -4.04 -11.45
N PRO A 53 -9.82 -2.85 -12.01
CA PRO A 53 -10.18 -2.69 -13.41
C PRO A 53 -9.03 -3.13 -14.32
N ARG A 54 -9.37 -3.64 -15.51
CA ARG A 54 -8.40 -4.10 -16.53
C ARG A 54 -8.71 -3.61 -17.94
N ASP A 55 -9.92 -3.13 -18.17
CA ASP A 55 -10.31 -2.54 -19.44
C ASP A 55 -9.83 -1.09 -19.50
N LEU A 56 -8.78 -0.83 -20.27
CA LEU A 56 -8.23 0.52 -20.45
C LEU A 56 -9.02 1.36 -21.46
N THR A 57 -10.00 0.78 -22.17
CA THR A 57 -10.86 1.52 -23.10
C THR A 57 -11.95 2.31 -22.38
N ARG A 58 -12.25 1.93 -21.13
CA ARG A 58 -13.26 2.55 -20.27
C ARG A 58 -12.66 3.10 -19.00
N LEU A 59 -11.97 4.24 -19.12
CA LEU A 59 -11.33 4.91 -17.98
C LEU A 59 -12.34 5.47 -16.96
N ASP A 60 -13.57 5.71 -17.39
CA ASP A 60 -14.71 6.06 -16.54
C ASP A 60 -15.19 4.87 -15.69
N ASP A 61 -14.94 3.64 -16.14
CA ASP A 61 -15.39 2.43 -15.44
C ASP A 61 -14.34 1.94 -14.45
N GLY A 62 -14.34 2.57 -13.27
CA GLY A 62 -13.55 2.13 -12.13
C GLY A 62 -12.07 2.51 -12.15
N TRP A 63 -11.52 3.03 -13.25
CA TRP A 63 -10.16 3.56 -13.28
C TRP A 63 -10.06 4.95 -12.65
N LEU A 64 -10.70 5.96 -13.25
CA LEU A 64 -10.60 7.34 -12.81
C LEU A 64 -11.69 7.69 -11.81
N TRP A 65 -11.33 8.45 -10.78
CA TRP A 65 -12.23 9.00 -9.79
C TRP A 65 -13.08 10.10 -10.41
N ALA A 66 -14.18 9.70 -11.03
CA ALA A 66 -15.20 10.57 -11.60
C ALA A 66 -16.55 10.25 -10.93
N CYS A 67 -17.42 11.24 -10.74
CA CYS A 67 -18.75 11.03 -10.16
C CYS A 67 -18.74 10.13 -8.89
N ASN A 68 -17.79 10.36 -7.98
CA ASN A 68 -17.61 9.62 -6.72
C ASN A 68 -17.32 8.10 -6.85
N HIS A 69 -16.75 7.64 -7.96
CA HIS A 69 -16.27 6.28 -8.12
C HIS A 69 -14.97 6.23 -8.93
N GLY A 70 -14.10 5.25 -8.65
CA GLY A 70 -12.83 5.07 -9.36
C GLY A 70 -11.69 4.67 -8.44
N LEU A 71 -10.59 4.18 -9.02
CA LEU A 71 -9.40 3.78 -8.29
C LEU A 71 -8.39 4.92 -8.18
N TYR A 72 -8.17 5.68 -9.25
CA TYR A 72 -7.21 6.77 -9.36
C TYR A 72 -7.89 8.13 -9.36
N ASP A 73 -7.48 9.00 -8.47
CA ASP A 73 -7.83 10.41 -8.48
C ASP A 73 -6.63 11.21 -9.00
N ALA A 74 -6.78 11.75 -10.21
CA ALA A 74 -5.80 12.58 -10.86
C ALA A 74 -6.12 14.05 -10.59
N MET A 75 -5.34 14.67 -9.69
CA MET A 75 -5.57 16.03 -9.22
C MET A 75 -4.59 17.00 -9.89
N PRO A 76 -5.02 17.82 -10.86
CA PRO A 76 -4.18 18.86 -11.43
C PRO A 76 -3.95 19.96 -10.38
N LEU A 77 -2.68 20.29 -10.17
CA LEU A 77 -2.15 21.32 -9.28
C LEU A 77 -1.25 22.24 -10.09
N ASN A 78 -1.85 23.07 -10.96
CA ASN A 78 -1.15 23.87 -11.97
C ASN A 78 -0.24 22.99 -12.84
N ASP A 79 1.08 23.14 -12.74
CA ASP A 79 2.10 22.42 -13.52
C ASP A 79 2.41 21.02 -12.97
N ILE A 80 1.73 20.58 -11.92
CA ILE A 80 1.92 19.27 -11.28
C ILE A 80 0.63 18.46 -11.37
N LEU A 81 0.72 17.19 -11.76
CA LEU A 81 -0.39 16.25 -11.65
C LEU A 81 -0.14 15.29 -10.48
N ALA A 82 -0.93 15.43 -9.41
CA ALA A 82 -0.87 14.52 -8.28
C ALA A 82 -1.81 13.33 -8.51
N VAL A 83 -1.25 12.13 -8.57
CA VAL A 83 -2.03 10.88 -8.72
C VAL A 83 -2.18 10.20 -7.37
N ARG A 84 -3.42 9.96 -6.95
CA ARG A 84 -3.77 9.34 -5.68
C ARG A 84 -4.67 8.14 -5.91
N ALA A 85 -4.79 7.25 -4.94
CA ALA A 85 -5.85 6.24 -4.95
C ALA A 85 -7.06 6.68 -4.12
N ALA A 86 -8.25 6.25 -4.55
CA ALA A 86 -9.50 6.36 -3.81
C ALA A 86 -10.05 4.95 -3.55
N GLY A 87 -10.00 4.50 -2.29
CA GLY A 87 -10.43 3.16 -1.94
C GLY A 87 -9.92 2.72 -0.59
N TYR A 88 -10.56 1.71 0.00
CA TYR A 88 -10.20 1.19 1.31
C TYR A 88 -8.79 0.55 1.30
N GLY A 89 -7.81 1.27 1.83
CA GLY A 89 -6.36 1.01 1.72
C GLY A 89 -5.56 2.16 1.10
N GLY A 90 -6.23 3.15 0.50
CA GLY A 90 -5.63 4.33 -0.13
C GLY A 90 -4.53 4.00 -1.14
N GLY A 91 -3.44 4.80 -1.14
CA GLY A 91 -2.28 4.62 -2.01
C GLY A 91 -1.63 3.23 -1.96
N SER A 92 -1.80 2.49 -0.87
CA SER A 92 -1.28 1.12 -0.76
C SER A 92 -1.93 0.15 -1.76
N LEU A 93 -3.07 0.50 -2.36
CA LEU A 93 -3.70 -0.28 -3.43
C LEU A 93 -2.90 -0.19 -4.73
N VAL A 94 -2.20 0.93 -4.99
CA VAL A 94 -1.64 1.29 -6.31
C VAL A 94 -0.15 1.67 -6.31
N TYR A 95 0.56 1.52 -5.19
CA TYR A 95 2.02 1.71 -5.15
C TYR A 95 2.83 0.48 -5.60
N ALA A 96 4.12 0.67 -5.91
CA ALA A 96 4.99 -0.38 -6.45
C ALA A 96 5.51 -1.41 -5.41
N ASN A 97 5.04 -1.35 -4.16
CA ASN A 97 5.55 -2.16 -3.03
C ASN A 97 6.98 -1.86 -2.58
N VAL A 98 7.66 -0.88 -3.16
CA VAL A 98 9.03 -0.51 -2.79
C VAL A 98 9.06 0.00 -1.35
N ALA A 99 9.88 -0.65 -0.52
CA ALA A 99 10.10 -0.28 0.87
C ALA A 99 11.59 0.02 1.08
N VAL A 100 11.93 1.31 1.16
CA VAL A 100 13.30 1.79 1.32
C VAL A 100 13.36 2.71 2.53
N ARG A 101 14.37 2.50 3.39
CA ARG A 101 14.67 3.41 4.50
C ARG A 101 15.30 4.67 3.97
N SER A 102 14.90 5.83 4.48
CA SER A 102 15.45 7.11 4.04
C SER A 102 16.95 7.18 4.38
N PRO A 103 17.80 7.60 3.42
CA PRO A 103 19.22 7.80 3.70
C PRO A 103 19.44 8.94 4.69
N GLN A 104 20.61 8.99 5.34
CA GLN A 104 20.90 9.99 6.38
C GLN A 104 20.72 11.43 5.88
N ALA A 105 21.14 11.68 4.64
CA ALA A 105 21.04 12.99 4.00
C ALA A 105 19.60 13.54 3.89
N VAL A 106 18.57 12.69 3.95
CA VAL A 106 17.17 13.17 3.95
C VAL A 106 16.84 13.93 5.23
N PHE A 107 17.50 13.61 6.34
CA PHE A 107 17.24 14.20 7.65
C PHE A 107 17.99 15.53 7.85
N ASP A 108 18.81 15.94 6.89
CA ASP A 108 19.51 17.22 6.94
C ASP A 108 18.47 18.34 6.86
N GLY A 109 18.33 19.11 7.94
CA GLY A 109 17.34 20.19 8.05
C GLY A 109 15.95 19.77 8.58
N TRP A 110 15.77 18.51 8.99
CA TRP A 110 14.55 18.09 9.69
C TRP A 110 14.54 18.58 11.14
N PRO A 111 13.34 18.77 11.75
CA PRO A 111 13.24 19.16 13.15
C PRO A 111 13.94 18.14 14.07
N ALA A 112 14.56 18.63 15.15
CA ALA A 112 15.37 17.85 16.09
C ALA A 112 14.77 16.50 16.57
N PRO A 113 13.45 16.33 16.82
CA PRO A 113 12.93 15.02 17.22
C PRO A 113 12.99 13.98 16.09
N TYR A 114 13.06 14.39 14.82
CA TYR A 114 13.03 13.48 13.68
C TYR A 114 14.44 13.29 13.09
N SER A 115 15.16 12.32 13.64
CA SER A 115 16.43 11.84 13.09
C SER A 115 16.29 10.43 12.56
N ARG A 116 17.22 10.02 11.68
CA ARG A 116 17.30 8.63 11.21
C ARG A 116 17.33 7.63 12.37
N ALA A 117 18.20 7.88 13.34
CA ALA A 117 18.35 7.01 14.52
C ALA A 117 17.04 6.92 15.32
N HIS A 118 16.31 8.03 15.47
CA HIS A 118 15.03 8.04 16.15
C HIS A 118 13.95 7.24 15.40
N LEU A 119 13.99 7.22 14.07
CA LEU A 119 13.00 6.49 13.26
C LEU A 119 13.36 5.02 13.02
N GLU A 120 14.54 4.54 13.42
CA GLU A 120 15.02 3.19 13.09
C GLU A 120 14.08 2.09 13.61
N GLU A 121 13.63 2.19 14.87
CA GLU A 121 12.66 1.26 15.46
C GLU A 121 11.31 1.32 14.72
N HIS A 122 10.89 2.51 14.29
CA HIS A 122 9.66 2.67 13.52
C HIS A 122 9.76 2.08 12.12
N TYR A 123 10.95 2.13 11.49
CA TYR A 123 11.21 1.44 10.23
C TYR A 123 11.15 -0.08 10.39
N ASP A 124 11.73 -0.62 11.47
CA ASP A 124 11.66 -2.05 11.77
C ASP A 124 10.22 -2.51 11.97
N LEU A 125 9.45 -1.74 12.74
CA LEU A 125 8.03 -2.03 12.98
C LEU A 125 7.21 -1.94 11.71
N ALA A 126 7.41 -0.91 10.88
CA ALA A 126 6.73 -0.78 9.59
C ALA A 126 7.09 -1.95 8.66
N ALA A 127 8.37 -2.35 8.59
CA ALA A 127 8.83 -3.47 7.79
C ALA A 127 8.23 -4.81 8.26
N HIS A 128 8.15 -5.01 9.58
CA HIS A 128 7.50 -6.18 10.18
C HIS A 128 6.01 -6.24 9.85
N MET A 129 5.30 -5.12 10.03
CA MET A 129 3.87 -5.02 9.76
C MET A 129 3.56 -5.20 8.27
N LEU A 130 4.41 -4.66 7.39
CA LEU A 130 4.26 -4.77 5.94
C LEU A 130 4.79 -6.09 5.36
N ASP A 131 5.31 -7.00 6.19
CA ASP A 131 5.96 -8.26 5.78
C ASP A 131 6.93 -8.00 4.61
N VAL A 132 7.80 -7.01 4.81
CA VAL A 132 8.77 -6.55 3.81
C VAL A 132 9.85 -7.60 3.63
N ALA A 133 10.09 -8.01 2.39
CA ALA A 133 11.05 -9.05 2.05
C ALA A 133 11.94 -8.62 0.87
N PRO A 134 13.19 -9.10 0.81
CA PRO A 134 14.02 -8.93 -0.37
C PRO A 134 13.42 -9.67 -1.57
N VAL A 135 13.75 -9.21 -2.78
CA VAL A 135 13.44 -9.96 -4.00
C VAL A 135 14.22 -11.29 -3.97
N PRO A 136 13.56 -12.45 -4.13
CA PRO A 136 14.23 -13.75 -4.13
C PRO A 136 15.29 -13.82 -5.23
N GLN A 137 16.51 -14.25 -4.85
CA GLN A 137 17.65 -14.36 -5.77
C GLN A 137 17.73 -15.75 -6.44
N ASP A 138 16.99 -16.71 -5.91
CA ASP A 138 16.87 -18.10 -6.40
C ASP A 138 15.87 -18.25 -7.55
N ARG A 139 15.17 -17.17 -7.91
CA ARG A 139 14.19 -17.14 -8.99
C ARG A 139 14.69 -16.30 -10.16
N GLU A 140 14.30 -16.69 -11.36
CA GLU A 140 14.62 -15.93 -12.56
C GLU A 140 14.00 -14.53 -12.47
N LEU A 141 14.86 -13.51 -12.55
CA LEU A 141 14.42 -12.12 -12.57
C LEU A 141 13.78 -11.78 -13.92
N PRO A 142 12.78 -10.89 -13.96
CA PRO A 142 12.22 -10.41 -15.22
C PRO A 142 13.30 -9.87 -16.16
N PRO A 143 13.22 -10.10 -17.49
CA PRO A 143 14.22 -9.64 -18.45
C PRO A 143 14.56 -8.15 -18.33
N LYS A 144 13.55 -7.31 -18.05
CA LYS A 144 13.74 -5.87 -17.82
C LYS A 144 14.70 -5.59 -16.66
N SER A 145 14.60 -6.31 -15.55
CA SER A 145 15.46 -6.10 -14.37
C SER A 145 16.92 -6.43 -14.69
N ARG A 146 17.17 -7.53 -15.40
CA ARG A 146 18.52 -7.89 -15.88
C ARG A 146 19.09 -6.83 -16.82
N LEU A 147 18.32 -6.41 -17.82
CA LEU A 147 18.77 -5.42 -18.80
C LEU A 147 19.05 -4.05 -18.16
N MET A 148 18.29 -3.66 -17.14
CA MET A 148 18.57 -2.44 -16.37
C MET A 148 19.87 -2.54 -15.57
N ALA A 149 20.18 -3.70 -14.98
CA ALA A 149 21.46 -3.94 -14.31
C ALA A 149 22.64 -3.87 -15.29
N GLU A 150 22.52 -4.56 -16.44
CA GLU A 150 23.53 -4.53 -17.50
C GLU A 150 23.75 -3.12 -18.06
N ALA A 151 22.67 -2.33 -18.20
CA ALA A 151 22.76 -0.93 -18.62
C ALA A 151 23.48 -0.06 -17.57
N ALA A 152 23.16 -0.24 -16.29
CA ALA A 152 23.83 0.48 -15.20
C ALA A 152 25.34 0.17 -15.16
N ASP A 153 25.71 -1.10 -15.38
CA ASP A 153 27.11 -1.52 -15.47
C ASP A 153 27.82 -0.86 -16.66
N ARG A 154 27.20 -0.87 -17.85
CA ARG A 154 27.76 -0.28 -19.07
C ARG A 154 27.91 1.24 -19.00
N LEU A 155 27.09 1.91 -18.19
CA LEU A 155 27.16 3.35 -17.96
C LEU A 155 28.12 3.73 -16.81
N GLY A 156 28.78 2.75 -16.17
CA GLY A 156 29.67 3.02 -15.03
C GLY A 156 28.93 3.40 -13.74
N HIS A 157 27.65 3.05 -13.62
CA HIS A 157 26.78 3.37 -12.48
C HIS A 157 26.28 2.11 -11.76
N ARG A 158 27.10 1.05 -11.71
CA ARG A 158 26.78 -0.22 -11.03
C ARG A 158 26.29 -0.02 -9.59
N ASP A 159 26.93 0.88 -8.85
CA ASP A 159 26.59 1.17 -7.44
C ASP A 159 25.21 1.83 -7.28
N GLY A 160 24.66 2.39 -8.36
CA GLY A 160 23.30 2.96 -8.38
C GLY A 160 22.20 1.92 -8.59
N PHE A 161 22.55 0.67 -8.90
CA PHE A 161 21.58 -0.40 -9.11
C PHE A 161 21.48 -1.30 -7.87
N PHE A 162 20.26 -1.48 -7.36
CA PHE A 162 19.97 -2.45 -6.32
C PHE A 162 18.54 -2.96 -6.45
N HIS A 163 18.27 -4.14 -5.88
CA HIS A 163 16.92 -4.67 -5.76
C HIS A 163 16.30 -4.16 -4.44
N PRO A 164 15.29 -3.28 -4.48
CA PRO A 164 14.66 -2.81 -3.26
C PRO A 164 13.91 -3.95 -2.58
N ASN A 165 13.82 -3.90 -1.26
CA ASN A 165 12.89 -4.74 -0.53
C ASN A 165 11.45 -4.36 -0.90
N LEU A 166 10.58 -5.37 -0.98
CA LEU A 166 9.20 -5.21 -1.41
C LEU A 166 8.23 -5.67 -0.33
N ALA A 167 7.15 -4.92 -0.15
CA ALA A 167 5.97 -5.30 0.63
C ALA A 167 5.02 -6.19 -0.20
N VAL A 168 5.50 -7.37 -0.56
CA VAL A 168 4.75 -8.40 -1.31
C VAL A 168 5.20 -9.78 -0.85
N THR A 169 4.27 -10.74 -0.76
CA THR A 169 4.66 -12.11 -0.43
C THR A 169 5.18 -12.85 -1.66
N PHE A 170 6.43 -13.32 -1.60
CA PHE A 170 7.00 -14.22 -2.59
C PHE A 170 6.84 -15.70 -2.25
N ALA A 171 6.41 -16.01 -1.01
CA ALA A 171 6.08 -17.36 -0.60
C ALA A 171 5.02 -17.95 -1.53
N ASP A 172 5.14 -19.25 -1.80
CA ASP A 172 4.16 -19.99 -2.60
C ASP A 172 2.87 -20.17 -1.80
N ARG A 173 2.03 -19.12 -1.81
CA ARG A 173 0.75 -19.12 -1.11
C ARG A 173 -0.41 -19.40 -2.06
N GLY A 174 -1.08 -20.54 -1.86
CA GLY A 174 -2.24 -20.98 -2.63
C GLY A 174 -3.57 -20.37 -2.13
N PRO A 175 -4.69 -20.65 -2.82
CA PRO A 175 -6.03 -20.28 -2.35
C PRO A 175 -6.30 -20.81 -0.92
N GLY A 176 -6.89 -19.98 -0.06
CA GLY A 176 -7.24 -20.36 1.31
C GLY A 176 -6.12 -20.16 2.34
N GLN A 177 -4.89 -19.89 1.92
CA GLN A 177 -3.81 -19.53 2.83
C GLN A 177 -3.89 -18.06 3.25
N THR A 178 -3.38 -17.79 4.45
CA THR A 178 -3.42 -16.48 5.09
C THR A 178 -2.03 -15.92 5.34
N ASN A 179 -1.94 -14.61 5.51
CA ASN A 179 -0.74 -13.96 6.01
C ASN A 179 -0.58 -14.17 7.53
N ARG A 180 0.53 -13.69 8.09
CA ARG A 180 0.81 -13.75 9.54
C ARG A 180 -0.27 -13.11 10.43
N PHE A 181 -1.17 -12.33 9.85
CA PHE A 181 -2.29 -11.68 10.54
C PHE A 181 -3.64 -12.33 10.21
N GLY A 182 -3.67 -13.50 9.58
CA GLY A 182 -4.92 -14.23 9.30
C GLY A 182 -5.73 -13.70 8.10
N VAL A 183 -5.19 -12.78 7.29
CA VAL A 183 -5.88 -12.28 6.09
C VAL A 183 -5.56 -13.19 4.90
N PRO A 184 -6.58 -13.62 4.10
CA PRO A 184 -6.34 -14.40 2.90
C PRO A 184 -5.37 -13.68 1.94
N GLN A 185 -4.30 -14.37 1.57
CA GLN A 185 -3.23 -13.83 0.72
C GLN A 185 -2.60 -14.92 -0.14
N ARG A 186 -2.33 -14.61 -1.41
CA ARG A 186 -1.67 -15.52 -2.36
C ARG A 186 -0.22 -15.13 -2.64
N GLY A 187 0.57 -16.04 -3.19
CA GLY A 187 1.94 -15.76 -3.63
C GLY A 187 2.01 -14.83 -4.85
N CYS A 188 3.07 -14.03 -4.94
CA CYS A 188 3.34 -13.20 -6.12
C CYS A 188 3.62 -14.08 -7.35
N THR A 189 2.93 -13.79 -8.46
CA THR A 189 3.09 -14.49 -9.74
C THR A 189 3.86 -13.68 -10.78
N TYR A 190 4.57 -12.62 -10.36
CA TYR A 190 5.35 -11.75 -11.26
C TYR A 190 4.52 -11.08 -12.37
N CYS A 191 3.21 -10.90 -12.17
CA CYS A 191 2.30 -10.34 -13.18
C CYS A 191 2.56 -8.86 -13.56
N GLY A 192 3.38 -8.13 -12.80
CA GLY A 192 3.70 -6.72 -13.10
C GLY A 192 2.56 -5.72 -12.89
N GLN A 193 1.52 -6.07 -12.11
CA GLN A 193 0.31 -5.26 -11.93
C GLN A 193 0.25 -4.50 -10.60
N CYS A 194 1.40 -4.28 -9.95
CA CYS A 194 1.47 -3.65 -8.62
C CYS A 194 0.84 -2.25 -8.61
N ASP A 195 1.10 -1.48 -9.66
CA ASP A 195 0.72 -0.07 -9.79
C ASP A 195 -0.66 0.12 -10.41
N ILE A 196 -1.46 -0.94 -10.57
CA ILE A 196 -2.85 -0.94 -11.08
C ILE A 196 -3.78 -1.81 -10.23
N GLY A 197 -3.39 -2.05 -8.99
CA GLY A 197 -4.08 -2.96 -8.07
C GLY A 197 -3.79 -4.43 -8.37
N CYS A 198 -3.37 -5.18 -7.34
CA CYS A 198 -3.00 -6.58 -7.50
C CYS A 198 -4.23 -7.50 -7.46
N ASN A 199 -4.68 -7.99 -8.63
CA ASN A 199 -5.79 -8.94 -8.71
C ASN A 199 -5.43 -10.35 -8.20
N VAL A 200 -4.15 -10.68 -8.09
CA VAL A 200 -3.68 -11.95 -7.50
C VAL A 200 -3.88 -11.96 -5.99
N GLY A 201 -3.82 -10.79 -5.33
CA GLY A 201 -3.89 -10.69 -3.88
C GLY A 201 -2.59 -11.02 -3.15
N ALA A 202 -1.43 -10.84 -3.81
CA ALA A 202 -0.11 -11.04 -3.19
C ALA A 202 0.44 -9.80 -2.48
N LYS A 203 -0.14 -8.64 -2.77
CA LYS A 203 0.31 -7.34 -2.29
C LYS A 203 0.03 -7.15 -0.80
N ASN A 204 1.03 -6.72 -0.02
CA ASN A 204 0.84 -6.26 1.35
C ASN A 204 0.31 -4.81 1.34
N SER A 205 -0.96 -4.66 0.98
CA SER A 205 -1.68 -3.39 1.11
C SER A 205 -2.04 -3.12 2.58
N ALA A 206 -2.20 -1.86 2.97
CA ALA A 206 -2.55 -1.46 4.33
C ALA A 206 -3.83 -2.18 4.84
N ARG A 207 -4.78 -2.45 3.93
CA ARG A 207 -5.99 -3.25 4.19
C ARG A 207 -5.68 -4.65 4.75
N CYS A 208 -4.63 -5.30 4.25
CA CYS A 208 -4.31 -6.70 4.58
C CYS A 208 -3.61 -6.86 5.94
N ILE A 209 -3.22 -5.76 6.57
CA ILE A 209 -2.34 -5.78 7.73
C ILE A 209 -3.06 -5.24 8.96
N TYR A 210 -3.81 -4.15 8.81
CA TYR A 210 -4.42 -3.46 9.95
C TYR A 210 -5.86 -3.93 10.25
N ARG A 211 -6.58 -4.49 9.26
CA ARG A 211 -7.92 -5.06 9.43
C ARG A 211 -8.03 -6.19 10.47
N PRO A 212 -7.13 -7.20 10.50
CA PRO A 212 -7.29 -8.31 11.45
C PRO A 212 -6.93 -7.96 12.89
N MET A 213 -6.18 -6.88 13.12
CA MET A 213 -5.82 -6.43 14.48
C MET A 213 -6.88 -5.53 15.11
N CYS A 214 -7.86 -5.08 14.33
CA CYS A 214 -8.93 -4.22 14.79
C CYS A 214 -10.23 -4.67 14.12
N PRO A 215 -11.16 -5.32 14.84
CA PRO A 215 -12.53 -5.44 14.37
C PRO A 215 -13.18 -4.06 14.43
N VAL A 216 -12.78 -3.16 13.52
CA VAL A 216 -13.44 -1.88 13.31
C VAL A 216 -14.87 -2.21 12.87
N ARG A 217 -15.87 -1.71 13.60
CA ARG A 217 -17.27 -1.74 13.13
C ARG A 217 -17.46 -0.67 12.07
#